data_AF-A0A239RMW9-F1
#
_entry.id   AF-A0A239RMW9-F1
#
_cell.length_a   1.000
_cell.length_b   1.000
_cell.length_c   1.000
_cell.angle_alpha   90.00
_cell.angle_beta   90.00
_cell.angle_gamma   90.00
#
_symmetry.space_group_name_H-M   'P 1'
#
loop_
_entity.id
_entity.type
_entity.pdbx_description
1 polymer ?
#
loop_
_entity_poly.entity_id
_entity_poly.type
_entity_poly.pdbx_seq_one_letter_code
_entity_poly.pdbx_strand_id
1 'polypeptide(L)'
;MELLKDMPRAGMRELYELCRRRFGRKFIIGRDQCYGLFRSNGLCRRNRKRPRTTCSNHNYYIYEDLLNTTPKLRPTRFGQLCVADITYVATESGWAYLS
;
A
#
# COMPACT_ATOMS: atom_id res chain seq x y z
N MET A 1 1.74 22.11 9.91
CA MET A 1 0.50 21.93 9.12
C MET A 1 0.44 22.81 7.88
N GLU A 2 0.89 24.07 7.95
CA GLU A 2 0.90 25.02 6.82
C GLU A 2 1.82 24.60 5.66
N LEU A 3 3.04 24.15 5.97
CA LEU A 3 4.05 23.70 5.00
C LEU A 3 3.60 22.56 4.07
N LEU A 4 2.68 21.70 4.52
CA LEU A 4 2.12 20.63 3.69
C LEU A 4 1.04 21.12 2.73
N LYS A 5 0.42 22.28 2.99
CA LYS A 5 -0.50 22.93 2.05
C LYS A 5 0.27 23.56 0.90
N ASP A 6 1.40 24.20 1.22
CA ASP A 6 2.26 24.85 0.22
C ASP A 6 3.04 23.85 -0.63
N MET A 7 3.45 22.72 -0.03
CA MET A 7 4.25 21.69 -0.70
C MET A 7 3.70 20.27 -0.48
N PRO A 8 2.52 19.93 -1.04
CA PRO A 8 1.80 18.69 -0.73
C PRO A 8 2.51 17.40 -1.19
N ARG A 9 3.51 17.52 -2.08
CA ARG A 9 4.28 16.39 -2.62
C ARG A 9 5.73 16.35 -2.15
N ALA A 10 6.13 17.25 -1.24
CA ALA A 10 7.52 17.31 -0.80
C ALA A 10 7.93 16.04 -0.06
N GLY A 11 8.99 15.40 -0.54
CA GLY A 11 9.60 14.25 0.13
C GLY A 11 10.51 14.65 1.30
N MET A 12 10.86 13.69 2.15
CA MET A 12 11.80 13.91 3.27
C MET A 12 13.11 14.57 2.84
N ARG A 13 13.64 14.18 1.67
CA ARG A 13 14.87 14.74 1.11
C ARG A 13 14.75 16.21 0.76
N GLU A 14 13.62 16.60 0.17
CA GLU A 14 13.36 17.99 -0.24
C GLU A 14 13.16 18.88 0.99
N LEU A 15 12.40 18.39 1.98
CA LEU A 15 12.25 19.09 3.26
C LEU A 15 13.60 19.29 3.97
N TYR A 16 14.45 18.26 3.98
CA TYR A 16 15.78 18.36 4.57
C TYR A 16 16.66 19.40 3.86
N GLU A 17 16.66 19.41 2.53
CA GLU A 17 17.43 20.37 1.75
C GLU A 17 16.93 21.81 1.94
N LEU A 18 15.60 22.00 2.05
CA LEU A 18 15.02 23.30 2.37
C LEU A 18 15.43 23.77 3.76
N CYS A 19 15.41 22.90 4.77
CA CYS A 19 15.90 23.24 6.11
C CYS A 19 17.40 23.58 6.08
N ARG A 20 18.22 22.80 5.36
CA ARG A 20 19.66 23.05 5.22
C ARG A 20 19.92 24.41 4.57
N ARG A 21 19.20 24.76 3.51
CA ARG A 21 19.32 26.06 2.83
C ARG A 21 18.83 27.22 3.69
N ARG A 22 17.70 27.04 4.39
CA ARG A 22 17.07 28.09 5.21
C ARG A 22 17.88 28.44 6.44
N PHE A 23 18.40 27.43 7.14
CA PHE A 23 19.09 27.59 8.42
C PHE A 23 20.62 27.60 8.28
N GLY A 24 21.17 27.18 7.13
CA GLY A 24 22.58 27.28 6.81
C GLY A 24 23.48 26.66 7.88
N ARG A 25 24.46 27.42 8.38
CA ARG A 25 25.41 26.96 9.41
C ARG A 25 24.75 26.61 10.75
N LYS A 26 23.52 27.10 11.02
CA LYS A 26 22.75 26.73 12.23
C LYS A 26 22.10 25.35 12.10
N PHE A 27 22.06 24.79 10.90
CA PHE A 27 21.49 23.47 10.64
C PHE A 27 22.51 22.36 10.87
N ILE A 28 22.73 22.05 12.14
CA ILE A 28 23.67 21.03 12.60
C ILE A 28 23.05 19.62 12.67
N ILE A 29 21.75 19.50 12.43
CA ILE A 29 21.03 18.23 12.55
C ILE A 29 21.37 17.29 11.38
N GLY A 30 21.73 16.05 11.71
CA GLY A 30 21.96 15.00 10.74
C GLY A 30 20.68 14.58 10.01
N ARG A 31 20.82 14.02 8.81
CA ARG A 31 19.70 13.57 7.95
C ARG A 31 18.70 12.70 8.72
N ASP A 32 19.20 11.65 9.38
CA ASP A 32 18.32 10.64 9.99
C ASP A 32 17.60 11.18 11.23
N GLN A 33 18.26 12.04 12.01
CA GLN A 33 17.64 12.77 13.11
C GLN A 33 16.56 13.74 12.60
N CYS A 34 16.82 14.44 11.51
CA CYS A 34 15.85 15.33 10.87
C CYS A 34 14.64 14.57 10.35
N TYR A 35 14.84 13.40 9.75
CA TYR A 35 13.75 12.54 9.29
C TYR A 35 12.92 12.01 10.46
N GLY A 36 13.56 11.71 11.60
CA GLY A 36 12.86 11.41 12.86
C GLY A 36 11.91 12.54 13.26
N LEU A 37 12.40 13.78 13.28
CA LEU A 37 11.62 14.99 13.53
C LEU A 37 10.47 15.18 12.54
N PHE A 38 10.70 14.98 11.24
CA PHE A 38 9.63 15.11 10.24
C PHE A 38 8.53 14.07 10.45
N ARG A 39 8.88 12.84 10.81
CA ARG A 39 7.93 11.76 11.09
C ARG A 39 7.13 12.04 12.36
N SER A 40 7.79 12.46 13.45
CA SER A 40 7.11 12.75 14.73
C SER A 40 6.16 13.95 14.62
N ASN A 41 6.44 14.89 13.71
CA ASN A 41 5.60 16.05 13.45
C ASN A 41 4.60 15.88 12.29
N GLY A 42 4.45 14.67 11.75
CA GLY A 42 3.48 14.40 10.68
C GLY A 42 3.78 15.08 9.33
N LEU A 43 4.99 15.60 9.14
CA LEU A 43 5.44 16.25 7.89
C LEU A 43 5.70 15.25 6.76
N CYS A 44 5.58 13.95 7.03
CA CYS A 44 5.72 12.90 6.05
C CYS A 44 4.47 12.05 6.02
N ARG A 45 3.66 12.22 4.98
CA ARG A 45 2.51 11.36 4.75
C ARG A 45 3.01 9.96 4.40
N ARG A 46 2.86 9.01 5.32
CA ARG A 46 2.91 7.59 4.97
C ARG A 46 1.67 7.29 4.12
N ASN A 47 1.82 7.26 2.81
CA ASN A 47 0.81 6.68 1.95
C ASN A 47 0.75 5.19 2.29
N ARG A 48 -0.18 4.81 3.18
CA ARG A 48 -0.47 3.40 3.44
C ARG A 48 -0.93 2.80 2.12
N LYS A 49 -0.08 1.97 1.52
CA LYS A 49 -0.50 1.10 0.42
C LYS A 49 -1.50 0.13 1.03
N ARG A 50 -2.79 0.34 0.75
CA ARG A 50 -3.82 -0.65 1.05
C ARG A 50 -3.74 -1.73 -0.03
N PRO A 51 -3.90 -3.02 0.30
CA PRO A 51 -4.14 -4.03 -0.71
C PRO A 51 -5.27 -3.54 -1.62
N ARG A 52 -5.03 -3.52 -2.93
CA ARG A 52 -6.09 -3.29 -3.90
C ARG A 52 -6.82 -4.61 -4.02
N THR A 53 -7.92 -4.75 -3.28
CA THR A 53 -8.82 -5.89 -3.43
C THR A 53 -9.77 -5.63 -4.59
N THR A 54 -10.26 -6.70 -5.19
CA THR A 54 -11.38 -6.63 -6.14
C THR A 54 -12.56 -5.94 -5.46
N CYS A 55 -13.18 -4.97 -6.12
CA CYS A 55 -14.35 -4.27 -5.61
C CYS A 55 -15.59 -5.14 -5.86
N SER A 56 -16.00 -5.96 -4.89
CA SER A 56 -17.19 -6.80 -5.00
C SER A 56 -18.51 -6.01 -5.05
N ASN A 57 -18.48 -4.69 -4.83
CA ASN A 57 -19.63 -3.80 -5.05
C ASN A 57 -19.73 -3.41 -6.53
N HIS A 58 -20.12 -4.36 -7.38
CA HIS A 58 -20.30 -4.19 -8.81
C HIS A 58 -21.54 -4.95 -9.30
N ASN A 59 -22.03 -4.61 -10.49
CA ASN A 59 -23.24 -5.24 -11.06
C ASN A 59 -22.97 -6.56 -11.82
N TYR A 60 -21.72 -7.04 -11.87
CA TYR A 60 -21.40 -8.33 -12.49
C TYR A 60 -21.86 -9.50 -11.61
N TYR A 61 -22.12 -10.65 -12.25
CA TYR A 61 -22.44 -11.88 -11.56
C TYR A 61 -21.33 -12.28 -10.57
N ILE A 62 -21.73 -12.61 -9.35
CA ILE A 62 -20.83 -13.10 -8.29
C ILE A 62 -21.20 -14.56 -8.06
N TYR A 63 -20.23 -15.46 -8.23
CA TYR A 63 -20.41 -16.86 -7.88
C TYR A 63 -20.59 -17.00 -6.36
N GLU A 64 -21.53 -17.86 -5.97
CA GLU A 64 -21.73 -18.19 -4.56
C GLU A 64 -20.50 -18.87 -3.97
N ASP A 65 -20.26 -18.64 -2.68
CA ASP A 65 -19.23 -19.38 -1.95
C ASP A 65 -19.65 -20.84 -1.81
N LEU A 66 -19.06 -21.71 -2.63
CA LEU A 66 -19.31 -23.15 -2.63
C LEU A 66 -18.97 -23.82 -1.28
N LEU A 67 -18.20 -23.15 -0.42
CA LEU A 67 -17.86 -23.63 0.92
C LEU A 67 -18.90 -23.24 1.98
N ASN A 68 -19.88 -22.42 1.63
CA ASN A 68 -20.94 -21.98 2.53
C ASN A 68 -22.08 -23.02 2.65
N THR A 69 -21.71 -24.25 3.01
CA THR A 69 -22.63 -25.38 3.21
C THR A 69 -23.31 -25.32 4.59
N THR A 70 -24.39 -26.09 4.78
CA THR A 70 -25.01 -26.30 6.11
C THR A 70 -24.99 -27.79 6.46
N PRO A 71 -24.20 -28.23 7.45
CA PRO A 71 -23.28 -27.43 8.27
C PRO A 71 -22.08 -26.91 7.47
N LYS A 72 -21.43 -25.84 7.97
CA LYS A 72 -20.27 -25.23 7.31
C LYS A 72 -19.15 -26.26 7.13
N LEU A 73 -18.63 -26.37 5.91
CA LEU A 73 -17.52 -27.28 5.61
C LEU A 73 -16.31 -26.91 6.47
N ARG A 74 -15.78 -27.90 7.19
CA ARG A 74 -14.54 -27.79 7.96
C ARG A 74 -13.62 -28.94 7.55
N PRO A 75 -12.59 -28.69 6.72
CA PRO A 75 -11.64 -29.73 6.37
C PRO A 75 -10.90 -30.21 7.63
N THR A 76 -10.86 -31.52 7.83
CA THR A 76 -10.24 -32.21 8.98
C THR A 76 -8.95 -32.94 8.59
N ARG A 77 -8.68 -33.10 7.29
CA ARG A 77 -7.47 -33.73 6.74
C ARG A 77 -6.96 -32.95 5.52
N PHE A 78 -5.67 -33.14 5.21
CA PHE A 78 -5.07 -32.60 4.00
C PHE A 78 -5.78 -33.10 2.74
N GLY A 79 -5.88 -32.25 1.72
CA GLY A 79 -6.50 -32.57 0.42
C GLY A 79 -8.04 -32.53 0.39
N GLN A 80 -8.71 -32.25 1.52
CA GLN A 80 -10.18 -32.11 1.54
C GLN A 80 -10.69 -30.76 1.01
N LEU A 81 -9.82 -29.74 1.01
CA LEU A 81 -10.08 -28.43 0.44
C LEU A 81 -8.80 -27.93 -0.21
N CYS A 82 -8.88 -27.63 -1.50
CA CYS A 82 -7.81 -26.97 -2.24
C CYS A 82 -8.32 -25.62 -2.73
N VAL A 83 -7.55 -24.57 -2.50
CA VAL A 83 -7.80 -23.24 -3.06
C VAL A 83 -6.70 -22.97 -4.08
N ALA A 84 -7.09 -22.68 -5.31
CA ALA A 84 -6.19 -22.23 -6.35
C ALA A 84 -6.48 -20.75 -6.63
N ASP A 85 -5.44 -20.00 -6.94
CA ASP A 85 -5.55 -18.62 -7.41
C ASP A 85 -5.16 -18.58 -8.89
N ILE A 86 -5.75 -17.65 -9.65
CA ILE A 86 -5.39 -17.44 -11.05
C ILE A 86 -4.53 -16.20 -11.16
N THR A 87 -3.37 -16.32 -11.80
CA THR A 87 -2.47 -15.19 -12.01
C THR A 87 -2.61 -14.67 -13.43
N TYR A 88 -2.89 -13.38 -13.56
CA TYR A 88 -2.87 -12.69 -14.85
C TYR A 88 -1.43 -12.33 -15.20
N VAL A 89 -0.95 -12.83 -16.34
CA VAL A 89 0.39 -12.57 -16.86
C VAL A 89 0.28 -11.69 -18.09
N ALA A 90 1.01 -10.57 -18.11
CA ALA A 90 1.06 -9.70 -19.28
C ALA A 90 1.92 -10.34 -20.38
N THR A 91 1.44 -10.26 -21.62
CA THR A 91 2.10 -10.78 -22.84
C THR A 91 2.11 -9.69 -23.90
N GLU A 92 2.93 -9.85 -24.94
CA GLU A 92 2.96 -8.89 -26.07
C GLU A 92 1.61 -8.77 -26.79
N SER A 93 0.81 -9.84 -26.78
CA SER A 93 -0.52 -9.90 -27.42
C SER A 93 -1.69 -9.59 -26.46
N GLY A 94 -1.44 -9.21 -25.21
CA GLY A 94 -2.48 -8.93 -24.22
C GLY A 94 -2.26 -9.66 -22.89
N TRP A 95 -3.27 -10.37 -22.39
CA TRP A 95 -3.22 -11.06 -21.09
C TRP A 95 -3.37 -12.57 -21.23
N ALA A 96 -2.56 -13.31 -20.49
CA ALA A 96 -2.69 -14.76 -20.31
C ALA A 96 -3.07 -15.09 -18.86
N TYR A 97 -3.67 -16.25 -18.67
CA TYR A 97 -4.07 -16.77 -17.37
C TYR A 97 -3.17 -17.95 -17.02
N LEU A 98 -2.53 -17.91 -15.86
CA LEU A 98 -1.74 -19.01 -15.31
C LEU A 98 -2.45 -19.56 -14.06
N SER A 99 -2.75 -20.86 -14.07
CA SER A 99 -3.31 -21.63 -12.95
C SER A 99 -2.48 -22.86 -12.67
#